data_AF-A0A6A9SK51-F1
#
_entry.id   AF-A0A6A9SK51-F1
#
_cell.length_a   1.000
_cell.length_b   1.000
_cell.length_c   1.000
_cell.angle_alpha   90.00
_cell.angle_beta   90.00
_cell.angle_gamma   90.00
#
_symmetry.space_group_name_H-M   'P 1'
#
loop_
_entity.id
_entity.type
_entity.pdbx_description
1 polymer ?
#
loop_
_entity_poly.entity_id
_entity_poly.type
_entity_poly.pdbx_seq_one_letter_code
_entity_poly.pdbx_strand_id
1 'polypeptide(L)'
;MPTRARDAAVLALVAAVLLANPLYVPVLPADDSRSANVYSATTVDPAQASDHATIVRAVGEDDVVELAALTDEHAGHAGEYRRPVAAAVLLERAIEAGNATASDAETAFTLHRVTANYRYAVTDFGAGPRYYHVEATASDGTTTVSAAAVDDETVAQHLIHRDAVRYSSLPERQRAAVDAVLADPDSHRPAHAGVFGDLTERVVAKDESYHVLEHEGHVDSIGGSPFGGPSVLLTGLGALAFLAALVLTVRSYSVARD
;
A
#
# COMPACT_ATOMS: atom_id res chain seq x y z
N MET A 1 -10.53 3.35 60.09
CA MET A 1 -9.57 3.10 59.00
C MET A 1 -8.60 4.26 58.95
N PRO A 2 -7.28 4.03 58.86
CA PRO A 2 -6.36 5.14 58.61
C PRO A 2 -6.72 5.73 57.25
N THR A 3 -6.83 7.05 57.16
CA THR A 3 -7.28 7.82 55.98
C THR A 3 -6.63 7.36 54.67
N ARG A 4 -5.36 6.93 54.74
CA ARG A 4 -4.57 6.42 53.60
C ARG A 4 -5.09 5.13 52.95
N ALA A 5 -5.71 4.23 53.71
CA ALA A 5 -6.30 3.00 53.16
C ALA A 5 -7.61 3.28 52.40
N ARG A 6 -8.28 4.38 52.75
CA ARG A 6 -9.51 4.83 52.11
C ARG A 6 -9.21 5.56 50.80
N ASP A 7 -8.17 6.38 50.77
CA ASP A 7 -7.77 7.11 49.56
C ASP A 7 -7.13 6.20 48.51
N ALA A 8 -6.36 5.19 48.93
CA ALA A 8 -5.83 4.15 48.02
C ALA A 8 -6.95 3.29 47.41
N ALA A 9 -8.02 3.02 48.17
CA ALA A 9 -9.20 2.31 47.65
C ALA A 9 -10.00 3.16 46.66
N VAL A 10 -10.06 4.50 46.85
CA VAL A 10 -10.68 5.43 45.89
C VAL A 10 -9.85 5.53 44.61
N LEU A 11 -8.53 5.58 44.69
CA LEU A 11 -7.65 5.59 43.51
C LEU A 11 -7.69 4.28 42.71
N ALA A 12 -7.76 3.13 43.39
CA ALA A 12 -7.94 1.83 42.74
C ALA A 12 -9.31 1.73 42.05
N LEU A 13 -10.36 2.32 42.64
CA LEU A 13 -11.70 2.36 42.05
C LEU A 13 -11.75 3.29 40.82
N VAL A 14 -11.08 4.44 40.85
CA VAL A 14 -10.97 5.36 39.70
C VAL A 14 -10.13 4.75 38.57
N ALA A 15 -9.03 4.05 38.89
CA ALA A 15 -8.26 3.30 37.92
C ALA A 15 -9.08 2.15 37.30
N ALA A 16 -9.90 1.45 38.08
CA ALA A 16 -10.82 0.44 37.58
C ALA A 16 -11.93 1.02 36.69
N VAL A 17 -12.43 2.23 36.97
CA VAL A 17 -13.42 2.94 36.12
C VAL A 17 -12.80 3.43 34.82
N LEU A 18 -11.52 3.78 34.80
CA LEU A 18 -10.79 4.19 33.59
C LEU A 18 -10.30 2.99 32.75
N LEU A 19 -10.05 1.83 33.36
CA LEU A 19 -9.69 0.59 32.67
C LEU A 19 -10.90 -0.21 32.18
N ALA A 20 -12.02 -0.17 32.90
CA ALA A 20 -13.21 -0.97 32.58
C ALA A 20 -14.12 -0.32 31.53
N ASN A 21 -13.80 0.86 31.00
CA ASN A 21 -14.81 1.60 30.24
C ASN A 21 -14.44 2.03 28.81
N PRO A 22 -14.79 1.21 27.81
CA PRO A 22 -14.95 1.62 26.41
C PRO A 22 -16.22 2.47 26.16
N LEU A 23 -16.89 3.06 27.17
CA LEU A 23 -18.05 3.95 26.96
C LEU A 23 -17.73 5.30 26.29
N TYR A 24 -16.46 5.55 25.93
CA TYR A 24 -16.08 6.62 24.99
C TYR A 24 -15.85 6.13 23.57
N VAL A 25 -16.09 4.85 23.28
CA VAL A 25 -16.44 4.49 21.91
C VAL A 25 -17.72 5.29 21.68
N PRO A 26 -17.72 6.33 20.82
CA PRO A 26 -18.96 6.99 20.49
C PRO A 26 -19.94 5.88 20.10
N VAL A 27 -21.23 6.11 20.32
CA VAL A 27 -22.25 5.38 19.57
C VAL A 27 -21.91 5.64 18.10
N LEU A 28 -21.01 4.83 17.55
CA LEU A 28 -20.73 4.78 16.14
C LEU A 28 -22.10 4.42 15.60
N PRO A 29 -22.66 5.22 14.68
CA PRO A 29 -23.89 4.84 14.02
C PRO A 29 -23.74 3.36 13.66
N ALA A 30 -24.74 2.54 13.97
CA ALA A 30 -24.69 1.11 13.72
C ALA A 30 -24.25 0.95 12.27
N ASP A 31 -22.97 0.61 12.11
CA ASP A 31 -22.37 0.59 10.80
C ASP A 31 -22.85 -0.73 10.23
N ASP A 32 -23.81 -0.66 9.31
CA ASP A 32 -24.32 -1.85 8.62
C ASP A 32 -23.22 -2.53 7.79
N SER A 33 -22.02 -1.93 7.72
CA SER A 33 -20.82 -2.55 7.18
C SER A 33 -20.34 -3.75 8.01
N ARG A 34 -20.34 -4.92 7.35
CA ARG A 34 -19.68 -6.14 7.84
C ARG A 34 -18.24 -6.28 7.33
N SER A 35 -17.69 -5.24 6.69
CA SER A 35 -16.30 -5.22 6.22
C SER A 35 -15.41 -4.52 7.24
N ALA A 36 -14.29 -5.14 7.60
CA ALA A 36 -13.23 -4.45 8.33
C ALA A 36 -12.47 -3.48 7.42
N ASN A 37 -12.53 -3.65 6.10
CA ASN A 37 -11.78 -2.88 5.13
C ASN A 37 -12.49 -1.58 4.76
N VAL A 38 -11.70 -0.52 4.64
CA VAL A 38 -12.08 0.82 4.18
C VAL A 38 -11.53 1.01 2.77
N TYR A 39 -12.34 1.57 1.88
CA TYR A 39 -11.99 1.81 0.49
C TYR A 39 -12.27 3.25 0.10
N SER A 40 -11.40 3.81 -0.74
CA SER A 40 -11.63 5.10 -1.40
C SER A 40 -11.62 4.93 -2.91
N ALA A 41 -12.11 5.97 -3.59
CA ALA A 41 -12.07 6.04 -5.03
C ALA A 41 -11.50 7.38 -5.49
N THR A 42 -10.43 7.31 -6.29
CA THR A 42 -9.90 8.50 -6.98
C THR A 42 -10.30 8.44 -8.45
N THR A 43 -10.92 9.52 -8.94
CA THR A 43 -11.18 9.65 -10.38
C THR A 43 -9.89 10.10 -11.06
N VAL A 44 -9.51 9.42 -12.14
CA VAL A 44 -8.28 9.67 -12.88
C VAL A 44 -8.58 9.87 -14.35
N ASP A 45 -7.79 10.71 -15.01
CA ASP A 45 -7.81 10.92 -16.45
C ASP A 45 -6.40 10.65 -17.02
N PRO A 46 -6.21 9.65 -17.89
CA PRO A 46 -4.91 9.36 -18.49
C PRO A 46 -4.35 10.53 -19.34
N ALA A 47 -5.18 11.49 -19.75
CA ALA A 47 -4.70 12.70 -20.43
C ALA A 47 -4.14 13.76 -19.45
N GLN A 48 -4.39 13.63 -18.14
CA GLN A 48 -3.92 14.58 -17.12
C GLN A 48 -2.58 14.12 -16.53
N ALA A 49 -1.55 14.96 -16.68
CA ALA A 49 -0.21 14.67 -16.16
C ALA A 49 -0.16 14.45 -14.64
N SER A 50 -1.07 15.06 -13.87
CA SER A 50 -1.16 14.85 -12.43
C SER A 50 -1.56 13.43 -12.04
N ASP A 51 -2.23 12.70 -12.95
CA ASP A 51 -2.89 11.44 -12.64
C ASP A 51 -2.06 10.24 -13.07
N HIS A 52 -1.06 10.43 -13.94
CA HIS A 52 -0.21 9.36 -14.47
C HIS A 52 0.46 8.54 -13.37
N ALA A 53 0.98 9.20 -12.33
CA ALA A 53 1.62 8.51 -11.21
C ALA A 53 0.61 7.66 -10.41
N THR A 54 -0.61 8.15 -10.22
CA THR A 54 -1.68 7.41 -9.55
C THR A 54 -2.10 6.19 -10.37
N ILE A 55 -2.23 6.35 -11.68
CA ILE A 55 -2.58 5.26 -12.60
C ILE A 55 -1.50 4.18 -12.58
N VAL A 56 -0.23 4.55 -12.75
CA VAL A 56 0.88 3.58 -12.77
C VAL A 56 1.01 2.87 -11.42
N ARG A 57 0.84 3.57 -10.29
CA ARG A 57 0.84 2.92 -8.98
C ARG A 57 -0.30 1.90 -8.84
N ALA A 58 -1.47 2.21 -9.39
CA ALA A 58 -2.64 1.34 -9.26
C ALA A 58 -2.57 0.08 -10.11
N VAL A 59 -2.10 0.18 -11.37
CA VAL A 59 -2.19 -0.92 -12.34
C VAL A 59 -0.85 -1.27 -13.01
N GLY A 60 0.24 -0.66 -12.58
CA GLY A 60 1.55 -0.85 -13.19
C GLY A 60 2.31 -2.10 -12.71
N GLU A 61 1.91 -2.73 -11.60
CA GLU A 61 2.66 -3.86 -11.01
C GLU A 61 2.86 -5.03 -12.00
N ASP A 62 1.87 -5.29 -12.83
CA ASP A 62 1.89 -6.39 -13.81
C ASP A 62 2.68 -6.06 -15.09
N ASP A 63 3.11 -4.81 -15.30
CA ASP A 63 3.64 -4.34 -16.59
C ASP A 63 4.88 -3.47 -16.51
N VAL A 64 5.16 -2.91 -15.35
CA VAL A 64 6.26 -1.99 -15.09
C VAL A 64 7.20 -2.62 -14.09
N VAL A 65 8.45 -2.84 -14.50
CA VAL A 65 9.51 -3.29 -13.60
C VAL A 65 10.36 -2.11 -13.12
N GLU A 66 10.51 -1.98 -11.81
CA GLU A 66 11.52 -1.10 -11.23
C GLU A 66 12.91 -1.75 -11.37
N LEU A 67 13.87 -1.04 -11.97
CA LEU A 67 15.24 -1.55 -12.09
C LEU A 67 15.85 -1.89 -10.72
N ALA A 68 15.51 -1.11 -9.69
CA ALA A 68 15.94 -1.34 -8.32
C ALA A 68 15.45 -2.70 -7.77
N ALA A 69 14.25 -3.15 -8.16
CA ALA A 69 13.71 -4.44 -7.73
C ALA A 69 14.52 -5.63 -8.24
N LEU A 70 15.20 -5.50 -9.39
CA LEU A 70 16.13 -6.51 -9.91
C LEU A 70 17.49 -6.51 -9.18
N THR A 71 17.79 -5.47 -8.41
CA THR A 71 19.02 -5.39 -7.60
C THR A 71 18.79 -5.70 -6.12
N ASP A 72 17.53 -5.87 -5.71
CA ASP A 72 17.17 -6.30 -4.36
C ASP A 72 17.78 -7.68 -4.03
N GLU A 73 18.23 -7.85 -2.80
CA GLU A 73 18.78 -9.12 -2.30
C GLU A 73 17.80 -10.28 -2.48
N HIS A 74 16.49 -10.01 -2.43
CA HIS A 74 15.43 -11.01 -2.57
C HIS A 74 15.18 -11.46 -4.02
N ALA A 75 15.61 -10.69 -5.03
CA ALA A 75 15.34 -10.97 -6.44
C ALA A 75 15.90 -12.33 -6.89
N GLY A 76 17.01 -12.78 -6.29
CA GLY A 76 17.61 -14.09 -6.55
C GLY A 76 17.03 -15.25 -5.72
N HIS A 77 16.31 -14.94 -4.63
CA HIS A 77 15.91 -15.94 -3.62
C HIS A 77 14.62 -16.66 -3.99
N ALA A 78 13.76 -16.06 -4.83
CA ALA A 78 12.52 -16.66 -5.29
C ALA A 78 12.70 -17.72 -6.40
N GLY A 79 13.94 -17.96 -6.88
CA GLY A 79 14.19 -18.82 -8.05
C GLY A 79 13.62 -18.27 -9.38
N GLU A 80 13.04 -17.08 -9.31
CA GLU A 80 12.44 -16.34 -10.42
C GLU A 80 13.53 -15.92 -11.41
N TYR A 81 14.62 -15.33 -10.89
CA TYR A 81 15.72 -14.80 -11.68
C TYR A 81 17.04 -15.49 -11.35
N ARG A 82 17.87 -15.74 -12.38
CA ARG A 82 19.16 -16.42 -12.23
C ARG A 82 20.32 -15.44 -12.03
N ARG A 83 20.29 -14.32 -12.75
CA ARG A 83 21.28 -13.23 -12.70
C ARG A 83 20.60 -11.86 -12.70
N PRO A 84 19.78 -11.53 -11.68
CA PRO A 84 18.97 -10.32 -11.67
C PRO A 84 19.81 -9.04 -11.69
N VAL A 85 20.93 -8.98 -10.96
CA VAL A 85 21.86 -7.83 -10.98
C VAL A 85 22.51 -7.63 -12.35
N ALA A 86 22.95 -8.71 -13.02
CA ALA A 86 23.57 -8.58 -14.35
C ALA A 86 22.55 -8.16 -15.42
N ALA A 87 21.30 -8.62 -15.28
CA ALA A 87 20.19 -8.18 -16.13
C ALA A 87 19.86 -6.70 -15.91
N ALA A 88 19.83 -6.23 -14.65
CA ALA A 88 19.62 -4.82 -14.31
C ALA A 88 20.69 -3.92 -14.95
N VAL A 89 21.97 -4.28 -14.83
CA VAL A 89 23.07 -3.55 -15.48
C VAL A 89 22.95 -3.55 -17.01
N LEU A 90 22.47 -4.64 -17.62
CA LEU A 90 22.26 -4.67 -19.06
C LEU A 90 21.09 -3.77 -19.49
N LEU A 91 19.99 -3.77 -18.73
CA LEU A 91 18.85 -2.89 -18.96
C LEU A 91 19.23 -1.42 -18.81
N GLU A 92 20.02 -1.08 -17.79
CA GLU A 92 20.56 0.28 -17.59
C GLU A 92 21.38 0.73 -18.81
N ARG A 93 22.27 -0.13 -19.31
CA ARG A 93 23.02 0.16 -20.54
C ARG A 93 22.12 0.30 -21.77
N ALA A 94 21.07 -0.51 -21.87
CA ALA A 94 20.10 -0.38 -22.96
C ALA A 94 19.33 0.94 -22.86
N ILE A 95 18.99 1.39 -21.65
CA ILE A 95 18.34 2.68 -21.38
C ILE A 95 19.25 3.84 -21.81
N GLU A 96 20.55 3.76 -21.49
CA GLU A 96 21.53 4.80 -21.85
C GLU A 96 21.85 4.84 -23.35
N ALA A 97 22.01 3.67 -23.99
CA ALA A 97 22.52 3.55 -25.36
C ALA A 97 21.46 3.18 -26.41
N GLY A 98 20.21 2.95 -25.99
CA GLY A 98 19.11 2.43 -26.80
C GLY A 98 19.11 0.90 -26.98
N ASN A 99 20.26 0.25 -26.84
CA ASN A 99 20.38 -1.21 -26.82
C ASN A 99 21.63 -1.70 -26.07
N ALA A 100 21.59 -2.94 -25.60
CA ALA A 100 22.72 -3.64 -25.01
C ALA A 100 22.61 -5.16 -25.27
N THR A 101 23.74 -5.87 -25.30
CA THR A 101 23.76 -7.31 -25.63
C THR A 101 24.45 -8.14 -24.57
N ALA A 102 23.87 -9.29 -24.23
CA ALA A 102 24.43 -10.30 -23.35
C ALA A 102 24.68 -11.62 -24.10
N SER A 103 25.84 -12.22 -23.87
CA SER A 103 26.17 -13.59 -24.31
C SER A 103 26.07 -14.63 -23.19
N ASP A 104 25.87 -14.18 -21.95
CA ASP A 104 25.70 -15.04 -20.78
C ASP A 104 24.28 -15.63 -20.73
N ALA A 105 24.18 -16.96 -20.69
CA ALA A 105 22.89 -17.66 -20.78
C ALA A 105 21.96 -17.41 -19.57
N GLU A 106 22.52 -17.18 -18.37
CA GLU A 106 21.72 -16.93 -17.17
C GLU A 106 21.16 -15.50 -17.15
N THR A 107 21.95 -14.54 -17.64
CA THR A 107 21.53 -13.15 -17.87
C THR A 107 20.47 -13.09 -18.97
N ALA A 108 20.70 -13.78 -20.09
CA ALA A 108 19.71 -13.92 -21.17
C ALA A 108 18.38 -14.50 -20.66
N PHE A 109 18.41 -15.59 -19.88
CA PHE A 109 17.22 -16.17 -19.26
C PHE A 109 16.45 -15.14 -18.43
N THR A 110 17.17 -14.38 -17.60
CA THR A 110 16.57 -13.37 -16.74
C THR A 110 15.93 -12.23 -17.56
N LEU A 111 16.62 -11.73 -18.58
CA LEU A 111 16.11 -10.67 -19.46
C LEU A 111 14.90 -11.12 -20.27
N HIS A 112 14.88 -12.36 -20.75
CA HIS A 112 13.70 -12.91 -21.43
C HIS A 112 12.52 -13.05 -20.47
N ARG A 113 12.74 -13.42 -19.21
CA ARG A 113 11.67 -13.46 -18.22
C ARG A 113 11.14 -12.07 -17.89
N VAL A 114 12.04 -11.10 -17.67
CA VAL A 114 11.66 -9.70 -17.43
C VAL A 114 10.84 -9.16 -18.60
N THR A 115 11.34 -9.27 -19.83
CA THR A 115 10.63 -8.73 -21.02
C THR A 115 9.41 -9.55 -21.45
N ALA A 116 9.22 -10.76 -20.92
CA ALA A 116 7.98 -11.53 -21.11
C ALA A 116 6.88 -11.12 -20.12
N ASN A 117 7.26 -10.67 -18.92
CA ASN A 117 6.31 -10.28 -17.88
C ASN A 117 6.04 -8.77 -17.88
N TYR A 118 7.06 -7.96 -18.19
CA TYR A 118 7.00 -6.51 -18.10
C TYR A 118 7.24 -5.88 -19.47
N ARG A 119 6.38 -4.93 -19.81
CA ARG A 119 6.48 -4.14 -21.04
C ARG A 119 7.34 -2.90 -20.87
N TYR A 120 7.34 -2.32 -19.67
CA TYR A 120 8.06 -1.10 -19.36
C TYR A 120 9.06 -1.33 -18.23
N ALA A 121 10.18 -0.62 -18.30
CA ALA A 121 11.09 -0.45 -17.18
C ALA A 121 11.01 0.99 -16.68
N VAL A 122 11.01 1.17 -15.36
CA VAL A 122 11.12 2.48 -14.72
C VAL A 122 12.49 2.60 -14.05
N THR A 123 13.04 3.81 -14.17
CA THR A 123 14.32 4.19 -13.58
C THR A 123 14.16 5.45 -12.75
N ASP A 124 14.81 5.46 -11.58
CA ASP A 124 14.92 6.65 -10.73
C ASP A 124 16.21 7.45 -11.01
N PHE A 125 16.96 7.08 -12.05
CA PHE A 125 18.24 7.69 -12.38
C PHE A 125 18.07 9.02 -13.16
N GLY A 126 18.30 10.14 -12.47
CA GLY A 126 18.60 11.43 -13.09
C GLY A 126 17.41 12.22 -13.67
N ALA A 127 17.71 13.20 -14.53
CA ALA A 127 16.72 14.10 -15.15
C ALA A 127 16.16 13.57 -16.49
N GLY A 128 16.26 12.27 -16.74
CA GLY A 128 15.82 11.63 -17.98
C GLY A 128 14.33 11.27 -17.99
N PRO A 129 13.85 10.68 -19.09
CA PRO A 129 12.54 10.02 -19.14
C PRO A 129 12.41 9.00 -18.01
N ARG A 130 11.22 8.90 -17.42
CA ARG A 130 10.97 7.98 -16.31
C ARG A 130 10.77 6.54 -16.78
N TYR A 131 10.10 6.36 -17.93
CA TYR A 131 9.72 5.06 -18.46
C TYR A 131 10.40 4.72 -19.78
N TYR A 132 10.69 3.44 -19.95
CA TYR A 132 11.30 2.90 -21.16
C TYR A 132 10.56 1.63 -21.59
N HIS A 133 10.15 1.55 -22.85
CA HIS A 133 9.68 0.31 -23.45
C HIS A 133 10.85 -0.62 -23.66
N VAL A 134 10.76 -1.86 -23.16
CA VAL A 134 11.85 -2.82 -23.20
C VAL A 134 11.48 -4.04 -24.03
N GLU A 135 12.40 -4.50 -24.87
CA GLU A 135 12.24 -5.72 -25.66
C GLU A 135 13.54 -6.51 -25.66
N ALA A 136 13.45 -7.84 -25.59
CA ALA A 136 14.60 -8.73 -25.72
C ALA A 136 14.47 -9.58 -26.98
N THR A 137 15.51 -9.57 -27.81
CA THR A 137 15.61 -10.40 -29.02
C THR A 137 16.82 -11.32 -28.89
N ALA A 138 16.65 -12.58 -29.28
CA ALA A 138 17.74 -13.55 -29.29
C ALA A 138 18.25 -13.75 -30.73
N SER A 139 19.55 -13.57 -30.95
CA SER A 139 20.23 -13.87 -32.21
C SER A 139 21.62 -14.45 -31.95
N ASP A 140 21.99 -15.50 -32.69
CA ASP A 140 23.34 -16.07 -32.71
C ASP A 140 23.96 -16.37 -31.32
N GLY A 141 23.14 -16.84 -30.39
CA GLY A 141 23.58 -17.18 -29.03
C GLY A 141 23.76 -15.97 -28.11
N THR A 142 23.30 -14.80 -28.54
CA THR A 142 23.28 -13.56 -27.76
C THR A 142 21.84 -13.04 -27.61
N THR A 143 21.55 -12.39 -26.48
CA THR A 143 20.32 -11.66 -26.24
C THR A 143 20.61 -10.17 -26.32
N THR A 144 20.02 -9.48 -27.29
CA THR A 144 20.03 -8.02 -27.39
C THR A 144 18.75 -7.48 -26.77
N VAL A 145 18.90 -6.55 -25.82
CA VAL A 145 17.81 -5.83 -25.20
C VAL A 145 17.81 -4.40 -25.72
N SER A 146 16.67 -3.94 -26.23
CA SER A 146 16.45 -2.55 -26.61
C SER A 146 15.59 -1.85 -25.57
N ALA A 147 15.90 -0.59 -25.31
CA ALA A 147 15.09 0.28 -24.49
C ALA A 147 14.82 1.60 -25.23
N ALA A 148 13.56 1.99 -25.32
CA ALA A 148 13.16 3.24 -25.95
C ALA A 148 12.38 4.09 -24.96
N ALA A 149 12.71 5.38 -24.84
CA ALA A 149 12.02 6.29 -23.95
C ALA A 149 10.54 6.42 -24.34
N VAL A 150 9.67 6.41 -23.34
CA VAL A 150 8.22 6.58 -23.48
C VAL A 150 7.75 7.63 -22.49
N ASP A 151 6.85 8.50 -22.91
CA ASP A 151 6.21 9.48 -22.02
C ASP A 151 5.19 8.83 -21.08
N ASP A 152 5.01 9.47 -19.92
CA ASP A 152 4.11 9.02 -18.85
C ASP A 152 2.66 8.87 -19.32
N GLU A 153 2.19 9.72 -20.25
CA GLU A 153 0.84 9.66 -20.82
C GLU A 153 0.64 8.35 -21.59
N THR A 154 1.57 7.99 -22.47
CA THR A 154 1.52 6.75 -23.25
C THR A 154 1.50 5.52 -22.35
N VAL A 155 2.28 5.52 -21.26
CA VAL A 155 2.27 4.42 -20.28
C VAL A 155 0.93 4.35 -19.55
N ALA A 156 0.43 5.47 -19.02
CA ALA A 156 -0.84 5.51 -18.30
C ALA A 156 -2.02 5.08 -19.18
N GLN A 157 -2.06 5.55 -20.44
CA GLN A 157 -3.06 5.13 -21.42
C GLN A 157 -2.99 3.63 -21.72
N HIS A 158 -1.77 3.08 -21.86
CA HIS A 158 -1.59 1.65 -22.10
C HIS A 158 -2.16 0.81 -20.95
N LEU A 159 -1.76 1.12 -19.73
CA LEU A 159 -2.17 0.37 -18.53
C LEU A 159 -3.69 0.43 -18.33
N ILE A 160 -4.30 1.61 -18.48
CA ILE A 160 -5.76 1.74 -18.41
C ILE A 160 -6.44 0.92 -19.50
N HIS A 161 -5.98 0.99 -20.75
CA HIS A 161 -6.65 0.28 -21.85
C HIS A 161 -6.58 -1.24 -21.69
N ARG A 162 -5.48 -1.73 -21.13
CA ARG A 162 -5.24 -3.15 -20.90
C ARG A 162 -6.03 -3.69 -19.70
N ASP A 163 -5.94 -3.03 -18.56
CA ASP A 163 -6.32 -3.62 -17.27
C ASP A 163 -7.58 -2.99 -16.63
N ALA A 164 -8.16 -1.94 -17.24
CA ALA A 164 -9.38 -1.35 -16.70
C ALA A 164 -10.56 -2.33 -16.80
N VAL A 165 -11.19 -2.59 -15.65
CA VAL A 165 -12.37 -3.43 -15.54
C VAL A 165 -13.60 -2.60 -15.88
N ARG A 166 -14.40 -3.06 -16.84
CA ARG A 166 -15.64 -2.36 -17.21
C ARG A 166 -16.68 -2.55 -16.11
N TYR A 167 -17.24 -1.46 -15.61
CA TYR A 167 -18.30 -1.48 -14.61
C TYR A 167 -19.47 -2.39 -15.02
N SER A 168 -19.83 -2.42 -16.31
CA SER A 168 -20.90 -3.27 -16.85
C SER A 168 -20.61 -4.78 -16.81
N SER A 169 -19.34 -5.18 -16.69
CA SER A 169 -18.95 -6.59 -16.49
C SER A 169 -19.00 -7.03 -15.03
N LEU A 170 -19.15 -6.09 -14.09
CA LEU A 170 -19.16 -6.41 -12.67
C LEU A 170 -20.51 -7.05 -12.27
N PRO A 171 -20.49 -8.08 -11.39
CA PRO A 171 -21.68 -8.56 -10.70
C PRO A 171 -22.44 -7.41 -10.01
N GLU A 172 -23.77 -7.53 -9.93
CA GLU A 172 -24.66 -6.51 -9.33
C GLU A 172 -24.19 -6.04 -7.94
N ARG A 173 -23.73 -6.99 -7.12
CA ARG A 173 -23.21 -6.70 -5.77
C ARG A 173 -21.94 -5.84 -5.79
N GLN A 174 -21.03 -6.07 -6.75
CA GLN A 174 -19.82 -5.26 -6.91
C GLN A 174 -20.17 -3.89 -7.47
N ARG A 175 -21.09 -3.82 -8.43
CA ARG A 175 -21.61 -2.55 -8.97
C ARG A 175 -22.20 -1.65 -7.88
N ALA A 176 -23.08 -2.20 -7.03
CA ALA A 176 -23.67 -1.47 -5.93
C ALA A 176 -22.61 -0.97 -4.91
N ALA A 177 -21.56 -1.76 -4.67
CA ALA A 177 -20.46 -1.33 -3.80
C ALA A 177 -19.61 -0.23 -4.47
N VAL A 178 -19.28 -0.35 -5.75
CA VAL A 178 -18.61 0.71 -6.52
C VAL A 178 -19.43 1.99 -6.47
N ASP A 179 -20.74 1.92 -6.70
CA ASP A 179 -21.63 3.09 -6.64
C ASP A 179 -21.62 3.74 -5.25
N ALA A 180 -21.56 2.93 -4.19
CA ALA A 180 -21.50 3.43 -2.82
C ALA A 180 -20.16 4.10 -2.50
N VAL A 181 -19.03 3.55 -2.96
CA VAL A 181 -17.70 4.20 -2.84
C VAL A 181 -17.67 5.49 -3.66
N LEU A 182 -18.20 5.49 -4.88
CA LEU A 182 -18.21 6.71 -5.71
C LEU A 182 -19.13 7.82 -5.17
N ALA A 183 -20.17 7.45 -4.41
CA ALA A 183 -21.02 8.41 -3.71
C ALA A 183 -20.35 8.99 -2.44
N ASP A 184 -19.40 8.27 -1.85
CA ASP A 184 -18.64 8.65 -0.66
C ASP A 184 -17.14 8.29 -0.83
N PRO A 185 -16.41 9.07 -1.64
CA PRO A 185 -15.10 8.68 -2.16
C PRO A 185 -13.98 8.66 -1.13
N ASP A 186 -14.16 9.34 0.00
CA ASP A 186 -13.07 9.60 0.96
C ASP A 186 -12.91 8.50 2.00
N SER A 187 -13.92 7.63 2.24
CA SER A 187 -13.81 6.53 3.20
C SER A 187 -15.07 5.63 3.23
N HIS A 188 -15.26 4.79 2.21
CA HIS A 188 -16.43 3.90 2.17
C HIS A 188 -16.13 2.50 2.71
N ARG A 189 -17.07 1.99 3.52
CA ARG A 189 -17.05 0.62 4.03
C ARG A 189 -18.16 -0.23 3.40
N PRO A 190 -17.82 -1.21 2.54
CA PRO A 190 -18.84 -2.03 1.90
C PRO A 190 -19.62 -2.85 2.92
N ALA A 191 -20.92 -3.07 2.65
CA ALA A 191 -21.82 -3.85 3.51
C ALA A 191 -21.34 -5.29 3.78
N HIS A 192 -20.44 -5.81 2.93
CA HIS A 192 -19.93 -7.16 3.02
C HIS A 192 -18.42 -7.21 2.81
N ALA A 193 -17.74 -8.07 3.58
CA ALA A 193 -16.33 -8.36 3.40
C ALA A 193 -16.03 -8.98 2.01
N GLY A 194 -14.87 -8.63 1.46
CA GLY A 194 -14.33 -9.23 0.23
C GLY A 194 -15.03 -8.82 -1.06
N VAL A 195 -15.94 -7.84 -1.06
CA VAL A 195 -16.65 -7.41 -2.28
C VAL A 195 -15.68 -6.87 -3.33
N PHE A 196 -14.63 -6.17 -2.89
CA PHE A 196 -13.57 -5.63 -3.75
C PHE A 196 -12.32 -6.52 -3.82
N GLY A 197 -12.37 -7.78 -3.37
CA GLY A 197 -11.16 -8.63 -3.34
C GLY A 197 -10.43 -8.67 -4.68
N ASP A 198 -11.17 -8.84 -5.77
CA ASP A 198 -10.62 -8.90 -7.13
C ASP A 198 -10.50 -7.51 -7.82
N LEU A 199 -10.95 -6.45 -7.15
CA LEU A 199 -11.00 -5.07 -7.67
C LEU A 199 -10.09 -4.09 -6.91
N THR A 200 -9.45 -4.54 -5.83
CA THR A 200 -8.46 -3.76 -5.10
C THR A 200 -7.26 -3.57 -6.03
N GLU A 201 -6.74 -2.34 -6.12
CA GLU A 201 -5.62 -1.99 -7.04
C GLU A 201 -6.00 -2.25 -8.52
N ARG A 202 -7.28 -2.03 -8.86
CA ARG A 202 -7.75 -2.05 -10.25
C ARG A 202 -8.42 -0.73 -10.59
N VAL A 203 -8.34 -0.37 -11.86
CA VAL A 203 -9.09 0.75 -12.42
C VAL A 203 -10.46 0.25 -12.88
N VAL A 204 -11.53 0.89 -12.43
CA VAL A 204 -12.89 0.63 -12.90
C VAL A 204 -13.29 1.70 -13.92
N ALA A 205 -13.59 1.29 -15.15
CA ALA A 205 -14.15 2.15 -16.17
C ALA A 205 -15.68 2.19 -16.02
N LYS A 206 -16.22 3.35 -15.62
CA LYS A 206 -17.65 3.59 -15.49
C LYS A 206 -18.03 4.80 -16.34
N ASP A 207 -18.98 4.60 -17.24
CA ASP A 207 -19.37 5.60 -18.24
C ASP A 207 -18.17 6.06 -19.09
N GLU A 208 -17.74 7.31 -18.95
CA GLU A 208 -16.57 7.91 -19.62
C GLU A 208 -15.42 8.24 -18.65
N SER A 209 -15.47 7.72 -17.42
CA SER A 209 -14.50 8.01 -16.37
C SER A 209 -13.81 6.76 -15.85
N TYR A 210 -12.58 6.93 -15.40
CA TYR A 210 -11.78 5.89 -14.77
C TYR A 210 -11.68 6.17 -13.28
N HIS A 211 -11.92 5.15 -12.47
CA HIS A 211 -11.87 5.25 -11.02
C HIS A 211 -10.89 4.22 -10.48
N VAL A 212 -9.86 4.69 -9.80
CA VAL A 212 -8.94 3.82 -9.05
C VAL A 212 -9.57 3.52 -7.71
N LEU A 213 -9.80 2.24 -7.40
CA LEU A 213 -10.26 1.79 -6.10
C LEU A 213 -9.06 1.42 -5.23
N GLU A 214 -8.93 2.10 -4.09
CA GLU A 214 -7.80 1.90 -3.17
C GLU A 214 -8.30 1.31 -1.85
N HIS A 215 -7.52 0.38 -1.29
CA HIS A 215 -7.74 -0.10 0.07
C HIS A 215 -6.99 0.81 1.03
N GLU A 216 -7.71 1.57 1.86
CA GLU A 216 -7.10 2.54 2.77
C GLU A 216 -6.65 1.93 4.10
N GLY A 217 -7.22 0.79 4.47
CA GLY A 217 -6.87 0.11 5.71
C GLY A 217 -8.03 -0.64 6.36
N HIS A 218 -7.90 -0.87 7.65
CA HIS A 218 -8.89 -1.61 8.44
C HIS A 218 -9.44 -0.75 9.57
N VAL A 219 -10.74 -0.84 9.86
CA VAL A 219 -11.35 -0.11 10.99
C VAL A 219 -10.77 -0.58 12.34
N ASP A 220 -10.29 -1.81 12.41
CA ASP A 220 -9.62 -2.37 13.58
C ASP A 220 -8.08 -2.15 13.57
N SER A 221 -7.51 -1.48 12.56
CA SER A 221 -6.08 -1.14 12.60
C SER A 221 -5.85 0.00 13.58
N ILE A 222 -5.64 -0.36 14.85
CA ILE A 222 -4.93 0.48 15.81
C ILE A 222 -3.43 0.46 15.44
N GLY A 223 -3.05 1.15 14.36
CA GLY A 223 -1.65 1.26 13.98
C GLY A 223 -1.45 1.86 12.59
N GLY A 224 -0.90 3.07 12.54
CA GLY A 224 -0.52 3.68 11.27
C GLY A 224 -0.20 5.19 11.25
N SER A 225 -0.06 5.87 12.39
CA SER A 225 0.58 7.19 12.41
C SER A 225 1.58 7.24 13.56
N PRO A 226 2.89 7.39 13.30
CA PRO A 226 3.89 7.53 14.35
C PRO A 226 3.77 8.85 15.13
N PHE A 227 2.89 9.78 14.76
CA PHE A 227 2.87 11.13 15.33
C PHE A 227 1.51 11.78 15.61
N GLY A 228 0.38 11.07 15.53
CA GLY A 228 -0.89 11.75 15.84
C GLY A 228 -2.08 10.83 15.97
N GLY A 229 -2.36 10.38 17.19
CA GLY A 229 -3.62 9.73 17.49
C GLY A 229 -3.99 9.83 18.98
N PRO A 230 -5.29 9.86 19.32
CA PRO A 230 -5.78 9.89 20.70
C PRO A 230 -5.28 8.69 21.53
N SER A 231 -4.86 7.60 20.89
CA SER A 231 -4.23 6.43 21.49
C SER A 231 -2.90 6.73 22.18
N VAL A 232 -2.02 7.57 21.62
CA VAL A 232 -0.74 7.94 22.27
C VAL A 232 -0.99 8.78 23.52
N LEU A 233 -1.96 9.69 23.47
CA LEU A 233 -2.39 10.50 24.60
C LEU A 233 -3.00 9.65 25.72
N LEU A 234 -3.87 8.69 25.38
CA LEU A 234 -4.51 7.79 26.35
C LEU A 234 -3.52 6.80 26.97
N THR A 235 -2.59 6.26 26.17
CA THR A 235 -1.54 5.34 26.68
C THR A 235 -0.54 6.10 27.58
N GLY A 236 -0.19 7.35 27.21
CA GLY A 236 0.63 8.23 28.04
C GLY A 236 -0.03 8.64 29.36
N LEU A 237 -1.32 8.97 29.34
CA LEU A 237 -2.11 9.26 30.54
C LEU A 237 -2.26 8.03 31.44
N GLY A 238 -2.47 6.84 30.87
CA GLY A 238 -2.52 5.58 31.60
C GLY A 238 -1.20 5.23 32.30
N ALA A 239 -0.07 5.41 31.61
CA ALA A 239 1.26 5.18 32.17
C ALA A 239 1.60 6.16 33.31
N LEU A 240 1.21 7.44 33.16
CA LEU A 240 1.39 8.45 34.22
C LEU A 240 0.52 8.17 35.45
N ALA A 241 -0.73 7.73 35.26
CA ALA A 241 -1.61 7.33 36.36
C ALA A 241 -1.07 6.11 37.12
N PHE A 242 -0.52 5.12 36.39
CA PHE A 242 0.12 3.96 36.99
C PHE A 242 1.38 4.34 37.79
N LEU A 243 2.24 5.20 37.24
CA LEU A 243 3.43 5.71 37.94
C LEU A 243 3.08 6.50 39.20
N ALA A 244 2.05 7.34 39.15
CA ALA A 244 1.58 8.11 40.31
C ALA A 244 1.05 7.18 41.42
N ALA A 245 0.28 6.14 41.06
CA ALA A 245 -0.21 5.14 42.00
C ALA A 245 0.94 4.31 42.60
N LEU A 246 1.94 3.95 41.79
CA LEU A 246 3.13 3.21 42.24
C LEU A 246 3.94 4.04 43.26
N VAL A 247 4.20 5.32 42.97
CA VAL A 247 4.94 6.22 43.87
C VAL A 247 4.19 6.43 45.19
N LEU A 248 2.86 6.62 45.14
CA LEU A 248 2.03 6.72 46.34
C LEU A 248 2.07 5.44 47.19
N THR A 249 2.05 4.29 46.54
CA THR A 249 2.09 2.98 47.21
C THR A 249 3.45 2.74 47.87
N VAL A 250 4.55 2.98 47.15
CA VAL A 250 5.92 2.83 47.68
C VAL A 250 6.18 3.78 48.86
N ARG A 251 5.74 5.05 48.75
CA ARG A 251 5.89 6.04 49.83
C ARG A 251 5.03 5.71 51.06
N SER A 252 3.87 5.09 50.86
CA SER A 252 3.03 4.63 51.98
C SER A 252 3.65 3.42 52.70
N TYR A 253 4.40 2.58 51.98
CA TYR A 253 5.09 1.41 52.52
C TYR A 253 6.37 1.78 53.30
N SER A 254 7.08 2.84 52.89
CA SER A 254 8.27 3.31 53.62
C SER A 254 7.92 3.99 54.96
N VAL A 255 6.80 4.70 55.03
CA VAL A 255 6.34 5.39 56.27
C VAL A 255 5.72 4.43 57.29
N ALA A 256 5.40 3.19 56.90
CA ALA A 256 4.89 2.16 57.81
C ALA A 256 6.01 1.26 58.39
N ARG A 257 7.26 1.47 57.94
CA ARG A 257 8.43 0.66 58.32
C ARG A 257 9.37 1.37 59.31
N ASP A 258 9.16 2.67 59.52
CA ASP A 258 9.68 3.47 60.64
C ASP A 258 8.62 3.54 61.75
#